data_AF-A0AAW8D0W8-F1
#
_entry.id   AF-A0AAW8D0W8-F1
#
_cell.length_a   1.000
_cell.length_b   1.000
_cell.length_c   1.000
_cell.angle_alpha   90.00
_cell.angle_beta   90.00
_cell.angle_gamma   90.00
#
_symmetry.space_group_name_H-M   'P 1'
#
loop_
_entity.id
_entity.type
_entity.pdbx_description
1 polymer ?
#
loop_
_entity_poly.entity_id
_entity_poly.type
_entity_poly.pdbx_seq_one_letter_code
_entity_poly.pdbx_strand_id
1 'polypeptide(L)'
;MAVFRTPEVAPGEYGDLFEFLMKELKLFKRQLVVMLKHVQTGESMVFEEAWYDYHLKDRLTHLLKTDDYAAVAALPINKKGQTGIYIETRYVKSGRLVGLQLVEARPHEGGRYVGLTPAVVFTDADGERMLPFAQKLK
;
A
#
# COMPACT_ATOMS: atom_id res chain seq x y z
N MET A 1 8.86 -18.23 -3.77
CA MET A 1 8.36 -17.01 -3.12
C MET A 1 8.16 -15.99 -4.23
N ALA A 2 6.93 -15.57 -4.54
CA ALA A 2 6.68 -14.64 -5.64
C ALA A 2 6.03 -13.37 -5.06
N VAL A 3 6.86 -12.45 -4.61
CA VAL A 3 6.42 -11.11 -4.18
C VAL A 3 6.65 -10.18 -5.36
N PHE A 4 5.59 -9.49 -5.81
CA PHE A 4 5.70 -8.52 -6.90
C PHE A 4 5.94 -7.13 -6.33
N ARG A 5 6.82 -6.35 -7.00
CA ARG A 5 7.21 -4.99 -6.60
C ARG A 5 7.12 -4.06 -7.80
N THR A 6 6.63 -2.84 -7.61
CA THR A 6 6.62 -1.84 -8.67
C THR A 6 8.03 -1.35 -9.01
N PRO A 7 8.31 -1.02 -10.29
CA PRO A 7 9.54 -0.35 -10.66
C PRO A 7 9.55 1.11 -10.22
N GLU A 8 10.74 1.70 -10.18
CA GLU A 8 10.96 3.13 -9.98
C GLU A 8 10.64 3.89 -11.28
N VAL A 9 9.86 4.99 -11.18
CA VAL A 9 9.42 5.81 -12.32
C VAL A 9 10.16 7.16 -12.39
N ALA A 10 10.73 7.59 -11.26
CA ALA A 10 11.65 8.71 -11.12
C ALA A 10 12.49 8.51 -9.85
N PRO A 11 13.62 9.21 -9.65
CA PRO A 11 14.46 9.00 -8.48
C PRO A 11 13.70 9.13 -7.14
N GLY A 12 13.56 8.04 -6.41
CA GLY A 12 12.82 7.92 -5.15
C GLY A 12 11.30 7.77 -5.30
N GLU A 13 10.77 7.69 -6.52
CA GLU A 13 9.33 7.62 -6.80
C GLU A 13 8.97 6.32 -7.53
N TYR A 14 7.95 5.63 -7.03
CA TYR A 14 7.49 4.35 -7.55
C TYR A 14 6.07 4.47 -8.09
N GLY A 15 5.74 3.62 -9.08
CA GLY A 15 4.37 3.48 -9.56
C GLY A 15 3.41 3.14 -8.42
N ASP A 16 2.19 3.64 -8.49
CA ASP A 16 1.19 3.46 -7.42
C ASP A 16 0.62 2.03 -7.40
N LEU A 17 0.30 1.55 -6.20
CA LEU A 17 -0.23 0.21 -5.96
C LEU A 17 -1.52 -0.03 -6.75
N PHE A 18 -2.38 0.97 -6.91
CA PHE A 18 -3.65 0.81 -7.59
C PHE A 18 -3.45 0.50 -9.08
N GLU A 19 -2.67 1.31 -9.80
CA GLU A 19 -2.36 1.08 -11.20
C GLU A 19 -1.63 -0.25 -11.41
N PHE A 20 -0.72 -0.61 -10.50
CA PHE A 20 0.00 -1.88 -10.57
C PHE A 20 -0.93 -3.09 -10.48
N LEU A 21 -1.88 -3.08 -9.53
CA LEU A 21 -2.90 -4.13 -9.37
C LEU A 21 -3.83 -4.22 -10.60
N MET A 22 -4.16 -3.09 -11.21
CA MET A 22 -5.15 -3.00 -12.28
C MET A 22 -4.59 -3.28 -13.68
N LYS A 23 -3.48 -2.62 -14.03
CA LYS A 23 -2.96 -2.57 -15.41
C LYS A 23 -1.90 -3.65 -15.64
N GLU A 24 -0.98 -3.80 -14.69
CA GLU A 24 0.17 -4.69 -14.82
C GLU A 24 -0.18 -6.11 -14.40
N LEU A 25 -0.59 -6.30 -13.13
CA LEU A 25 -0.91 -7.62 -12.60
C LEU A 25 -2.32 -8.09 -12.97
N LYS A 26 -3.20 -7.16 -13.37
CA LYS A 26 -4.60 -7.42 -13.76
C LYS A 26 -5.36 -8.26 -12.72
N LEU A 27 -5.11 -8.02 -11.43
CA LEU A 27 -5.72 -8.78 -10.32
C LEU A 27 -7.17 -8.40 -10.07
N PHE A 28 -7.68 -7.36 -10.72
CA PHE A 28 -9.08 -6.95 -10.62
C PHE A 28 -9.71 -6.74 -12.00
N LYS A 29 -10.99 -7.12 -12.12
CA LYS A 29 -11.81 -6.87 -13.33
C LYS A 29 -12.65 -5.62 -13.12
N ARG A 30 -12.64 -4.68 -14.08
CA ARG A 30 -13.38 -3.37 -14.19
C ARG A 30 -12.53 -2.15 -13.80
N GLN A 31 -12.83 -0.96 -14.35
CA GLN A 31 -11.95 0.24 -14.20
C GLN A 31 -12.37 1.24 -13.12
N LEU A 32 -13.63 1.20 -12.65
CA LEU A 32 -14.08 2.10 -11.58
C LEU A 32 -13.69 1.50 -10.21
N VAL A 33 -13.01 2.28 -9.37
CA VAL A 33 -12.48 1.87 -8.04
C VAL A 33 -13.52 1.14 -7.19
N VAL A 34 -14.77 1.63 -7.19
CA VAL A 34 -15.89 1.07 -6.43
C VAL A 34 -16.43 -0.26 -6.99
N MET A 35 -16.11 -0.60 -8.24
CA MET A 35 -16.54 -1.81 -8.93
C MET A 35 -15.45 -2.86 -9.07
N LEU A 36 -14.27 -2.64 -8.49
CA LEU A 36 -13.15 -3.56 -8.61
C LEU A 36 -13.46 -4.89 -7.94
N LYS A 37 -13.38 -5.96 -8.72
CA LYS A 37 -13.57 -7.34 -8.26
C LYS A 37 -12.29 -8.13 -8.42
N HIS A 38 -11.81 -8.73 -7.33
CA HIS A 38 -10.64 -9.60 -7.33
C HIS A 38 -10.88 -10.76 -8.30
N VAL A 39 -9.91 -11.07 -9.16
CA VAL A 39 -10.08 -12.00 -10.28
C VAL A 39 -10.44 -13.41 -9.82
N GLN A 40 -9.85 -13.87 -8.72
CA GLN A 40 -10.04 -15.23 -8.23
C GLN A 40 -11.28 -15.36 -7.34
N THR A 41 -11.48 -14.41 -6.41
CA THR A 41 -12.54 -14.52 -5.39
C THR A 41 -13.83 -13.80 -5.78
N GLY A 42 -13.80 -12.92 -6.78
CA GLY A 42 -14.94 -12.07 -7.16
C GLY A 42 -15.31 -11.01 -6.12
N GLU A 43 -14.50 -10.87 -5.07
CA GLU A 43 -14.76 -9.99 -3.96
C GLU A 43 -14.41 -8.54 -4.30
N SER A 44 -15.14 -7.60 -3.69
CA SER A 44 -14.79 -6.20 -3.78
C SER A 44 -13.53 -5.91 -2.96
N MET A 45 -12.72 -4.98 -3.46
CA MET A 45 -11.59 -4.44 -2.74
C MET A 45 -12.04 -3.45 -1.65
N VAL A 46 -11.28 -3.37 -0.57
CA VAL A 46 -11.34 -2.36 0.49
C VAL A 46 -9.92 -1.81 0.66
N PHE A 47 -9.78 -0.54 1.03
CA PHE A 47 -8.48 0.04 1.34
C PHE A 47 -8.51 0.74 2.70
N GLU A 48 -7.37 0.77 3.38
CA GLU A 48 -7.16 1.45 4.65
C GLU A 48 -5.85 2.25 4.59
N GLU A 49 -5.79 3.32 5.38
CA GLU A 49 -4.67 4.27 5.37
C GLU A 49 -4.20 4.49 6.82
N ALA A 50 -2.94 4.17 7.08
CA ALA A 50 -2.29 4.47 8.35
C ALA A 50 -1.42 5.71 8.18
N TRP A 51 -1.79 6.82 8.83
CA TRP A 51 -1.15 8.12 8.63
C TRP A 51 0.01 8.31 9.60
N TYR A 52 1.06 9.00 9.18
CA TYR A 52 2.28 9.19 9.98
C TYR A 52 2.78 10.62 9.94
N ASP A 53 3.50 11.04 10.97
CA ASP A 53 4.13 12.35 10.96
C ASP A 53 5.17 12.48 9.86
N TYR A 54 5.19 13.62 9.16
CA TYR A 54 6.05 13.83 7.99
C TYR A 54 7.55 13.62 8.29
N HIS A 55 8.01 13.95 9.49
CA HIS A 55 9.41 13.74 9.90
C HIS A 55 9.82 12.26 9.92
N LEU A 56 8.86 11.32 9.93
CA LEU A 56 9.11 9.88 9.86
C LEU A 56 9.31 9.37 8.44
N LYS A 57 9.13 10.20 7.40
CA LYS A 57 9.18 9.81 5.97
C LYS A 57 10.40 8.95 5.63
N ASP A 58 11.59 9.44 5.91
CA ASP A 58 12.84 8.74 5.54
C ASP A 58 13.00 7.44 6.32
N ARG A 59 12.64 7.46 7.61
CA ARG A 59 12.65 6.27 8.47
C ARG A 59 11.68 5.21 7.98
N LEU A 60 10.43 5.58 7.69
CA LEU A 60 9.42 4.68 7.14
C LEU A 60 9.85 4.10 5.80
N THR A 61 10.38 4.94 4.91
CA THR A 61 10.89 4.53 3.60
C THR A 61 12.01 3.50 3.76
N HIS A 62 12.97 3.76 4.66
CA HIS A 62 14.05 2.82 4.93
C HIS A 62 13.53 1.49 5.47
N LEU A 63 12.73 1.52 6.54
CA LEU A 63 12.20 0.31 7.18
C LEU A 63 11.38 -0.56 6.22
N LEU A 64 10.56 0.06 5.37
CA LEU A 64 9.78 -0.68 4.37
C LEU A 64 10.64 -1.22 3.22
N LYS A 65 11.70 -0.52 2.80
CA LYS A 65 12.64 -1.04 1.79
C LYS A 65 13.47 -2.21 2.32
N THR A 66 13.70 -2.27 3.63
CA THR A 66 14.40 -3.38 4.30
C THR A 66 13.47 -4.45 4.85
N ASP A 67 12.17 -4.38 4.54
CA ASP A 67 11.15 -5.33 5.00
C ASP A 67 11.07 -5.45 6.56
N ASP A 68 11.44 -4.41 7.31
CA ASP A 68 11.37 -4.38 8.78
C ASP A 68 9.98 -3.93 9.26
N TYR A 69 9.00 -4.78 9.01
CA TYR A 69 7.60 -4.53 9.35
C TYR A 69 7.35 -4.47 10.88
N ALA A 70 8.21 -5.12 11.68
CA ALA A 70 8.10 -5.08 13.13
C ALA A 70 8.43 -3.68 13.67
N ALA A 71 9.49 -3.05 13.16
CA ALA A 71 9.83 -1.68 13.51
C ALA A 71 8.79 -0.67 12.99
N VAL A 72 8.24 -0.88 11.80
CA VAL A 72 7.14 -0.04 11.27
C VAL A 72 5.94 -0.07 12.21
N ALA A 73 5.49 -1.27 12.63
CA ALA A 73 4.34 -1.42 13.52
C ALA A 73 4.54 -0.84 14.93
N ALA A 74 5.78 -0.52 15.31
CA ALA A 74 6.09 0.14 16.59
C ALA A 74 6.07 1.67 16.49
N LEU A 75 5.95 2.25 15.28
CA LEU A 75 5.87 3.69 15.08
C LEU A 75 4.49 4.23 15.46
N PRO A 76 4.41 5.44 16.02
CA PRO A 76 3.13 6.05 16.35
C PRO A 76 2.34 6.39 15.08
N ILE A 77 1.11 5.90 15.02
CA ILE A 77 0.16 6.22 13.95
C ILE A 77 -0.56 7.52 14.33
N ASN A 78 -0.62 8.45 13.38
CA ASN A 78 -1.28 9.73 13.53
C ASN A 78 -2.74 9.69 13.03
N LYS A 79 -3.53 10.73 13.34
CA LYS A 79 -4.92 10.83 12.90
C LYS A 79 -4.99 10.99 11.39
N LYS A 80 -6.05 10.41 10.82
CA LYS A 80 -6.33 10.46 9.38
C LYS A 80 -6.31 11.89 8.83
N GLY A 81 -5.58 12.07 7.73
CA GLY A 81 -5.51 13.32 6.97
C GLY A 81 -4.74 14.46 7.64
N GLN A 82 -4.07 14.22 8.78
CA GLN A 82 -3.30 15.27 9.46
C GLN A 82 -1.97 15.59 8.78
N THR A 83 -1.41 14.64 8.03
CA THR A 83 -0.11 14.77 7.36
C THR A 83 -0.18 14.30 5.93
N GLY A 84 0.88 14.52 5.15
CA GLY A 84 0.94 14.10 3.75
C GLY A 84 1.44 12.68 3.53
N ILE A 85 1.78 11.88 4.55
CA ILE A 85 2.34 10.54 4.36
C ILE A 85 1.52 9.47 5.08
N TYR A 86 1.28 8.36 4.40
CA TYR A 86 0.52 7.24 4.94
C TYR A 86 0.95 5.92 4.29
N ILE A 87 0.82 4.82 5.03
CA ILE A 87 0.85 3.48 4.45
C ILE A 87 -0.55 3.14 4.00
N GLU A 88 -0.70 2.91 2.70
CA GLU A 88 -1.91 2.40 2.09
C GLU A 88 -1.89 0.87 2.13
N THR A 89 -2.95 0.25 2.62
CA THR A 89 -3.15 -1.21 2.60
C THR A 89 -4.42 -1.53 1.83
N ARG A 90 -4.40 -2.60 1.04
CA ARG A 90 -5.55 -3.06 0.24
C ARG A 90 -5.92 -4.48 0.60
N TYR A 91 -7.21 -4.72 0.77
CA TYR A 91 -7.81 -6.00 1.14
C TYR A 91 -8.92 -6.39 0.17
N VAL A 92 -9.32 -7.65 0.19
CA VAL A 92 -10.67 -8.06 -0.25
C VAL A 92 -11.62 -8.14 0.95
N LYS A 93 -12.93 -8.13 0.71
CA LYS A 93 -13.97 -8.09 1.77
C LYS A 93 -13.86 -9.22 2.81
N SER A 94 -13.36 -10.39 2.44
CA SER A 94 -13.05 -11.49 3.36
C SER A 94 -11.92 -11.20 4.34
N GLY A 95 -11.20 -10.09 4.17
CA GLY A 95 -10.11 -9.65 5.04
C GLY A 95 -8.71 -10.05 4.55
N ARG A 96 -8.58 -10.75 3.42
CA ARG A 96 -7.27 -11.10 2.85
C ARG A 96 -6.55 -9.85 2.34
N LEU A 97 -5.31 -9.68 2.81
CA LEU A 97 -4.41 -8.61 2.39
C LEU A 97 -3.92 -8.87 0.97
N VAL A 98 -4.04 -7.87 0.10
CA VAL A 98 -3.64 -7.91 -1.31
C VAL A 98 -2.31 -7.20 -1.52
N GLY A 99 -2.11 -6.06 -0.85
CA GLY A 99 -0.88 -5.32 -0.99
C GLY A 99 -0.81 -4.09 -0.10
N LEU A 100 0.38 -3.48 -0.08
CA LEU A 100 0.62 -2.25 0.65
C LEU A 100 1.70 -1.38 0.00
N GLN A 101 1.69 -0.09 0.30
CA GLN A 101 2.69 0.87 -0.16
C GLN A 101 2.74 2.09 0.75
N LEU A 102 3.93 2.69 0.95
CA LEU A 102 4.04 4.03 1.52
C LEU A 102 3.75 5.08 0.45
N VAL A 103 2.81 5.97 0.71
CA VAL A 103 2.35 7.00 -0.21
C VAL A 103 2.55 8.37 0.42
N GLU A 104 2.89 9.34 -0.44
CA GLU A 104 2.89 10.76 -0.13
C GLU A 104 1.83 11.49 -0.96
N ALA A 105 0.88 12.13 -0.28
CA ALA A 105 0.02 13.14 -0.87
C ALA A 105 0.81 14.45 -1.02
N ARG A 106 0.98 14.90 -2.26
CA ARG A 106 1.63 16.17 -2.62
C ARG A 106 0.59 17.14 -3.18
N PRO A 107 -0.27 17.73 -2.32
CA PRO A 107 -1.29 18.68 -2.77
C PRO A 107 -0.69 19.91 -3.47
N HIS A 108 0.54 20.29 -3.10
CA HIS A 108 1.30 21.37 -3.72
C HIS A 108 1.80 21.05 -5.14
N GLU A 109 1.81 19.78 -5.54
CA GLU A 109 2.12 19.32 -6.90
C GLU A 109 0.84 18.96 -7.67
N GLY A 110 -0.18 19.83 -7.61
CA GLY A 110 -1.43 19.62 -8.35
C GLY A 110 -2.28 18.45 -7.84
N GLY A 111 -2.14 18.07 -6.57
CA GLY A 111 -2.89 16.95 -5.99
C GLY A 111 -2.31 15.57 -6.31
N ARG A 112 -1.03 15.49 -6.69
CA ARG A 112 -0.35 14.23 -7.00
C ARG A 112 -0.23 13.34 -5.76
N TYR A 113 -0.35 12.03 -5.96
CA TYR A 113 -0.02 11.01 -4.98
C TYR A 113 1.19 10.23 -5.50
N VAL A 114 2.20 10.04 -4.65
CA VAL A 114 3.47 9.43 -5.04
C VAL A 114 3.78 8.24 -4.16
N GLY A 115 4.07 7.09 -4.76
CA GLY A 115 4.62 5.94 -4.04
C GLY A 115 6.06 6.21 -3.62
N LEU A 116 6.33 6.21 -2.31
CA LEU A 116 7.68 6.39 -1.76
C LEU A 116 8.47 5.09 -1.64
N THR A 117 7.76 3.96 -1.68
CA THR A 117 8.33 2.62 -1.71
C THR A 117 7.75 1.85 -2.89
N PRO A 118 8.41 0.75 -3.33
CA PRO A 118 7.75 -0.20 -4.20
C PRO A 118 6.43 -0.65 -3.56
N ALA A 119 5.38 -0.78 -4.36
CA ALA A 119 4.15 -1.41 -3.93
C ALA A 119 4.44 -2.90 -3.74
N VAL A 120 4.12 -3.45 -2.57
CA VAL A 120 4.30 -4.86 -2.27
C VAL A 120 2.96 -5.55 -2.47
N VAL A 121 2.89 -6.46 -3.44
CA VAL A 121 1.69 -7.25 -3.72
C VAL A 121 1.92 -8.67 -3.24
N PHE A 122 1.00 -9.14 -2.40
CA PHE A 122 1.07 -10.45 -1.77
C PHE A 122 0.27 -11.47 -2.56
N THR A 123 0.83 -12.67 -2.68
CA THR A 123 0.07 -13.86 -3.08
C THR A 123 -0.60 -14.47 -1.86
N ASP A 124 -1.58 -15.38 -2.05
CA ASP A 124 -2.45 -15.89 -0.97
C ASP A 124 -1.72 -16.21 0.35
N ALA A 125 -0.73 -17.09 0.31
CA ALA A 125 0.01 -17.50 1.51
C ALA A 125 0.84 -16.38 2.14
N ASP A 126 1.33 -15.43 1.34
CA ASP A 126 2.12 -14.30 1.82
C ASP A 126 1.21 -13.23 2.45
N GLY A 127 0.02 -13.03 1.88
CA GLY A 127 -0.97 -12.09 2.39
C GLY A 127 -1.49 -12.51 3.77
N GLU A 128 -1.71 -13.80 3.98
CA GLU A 128 -2.08 -14.36 5.29
C GLU A 128 -1.00 -14.14 6.35
N ARG A 129 0.28 -14.32 5.99
CA ARG A 129 1.42 -14.08 6.90
C ARG A 129 1.59 -12.62 7.27
N MET A 130 1.24 -11.72 6.36
CA MET A 130 1.37 -10.27 6.54
C MET A 130 0.15 -9.63 7.21
N LEU A 131 -0.96 -10.38 7.35
CA LEU A 131 -2.18 -9.88 7.96
C LEU A 131 -1.99 -9.36 9.40
N PRO A 132 -1.23 -10.03 10.30
CA PRO A 132 -1.02 -9.51 11.66
C PRO A 132 -0.28 -8.17 11.69
N PHE A 133 0.61 -7.93 10.72
CA PHE A 133 1.26 -6.61 10.57
C PHE A 133 0.23 -5.57 10.14
N ALA A 134 -0.52 -5.85 9.07
CA ALA A 134 -1.48 -4.90 8.52
C ALA A 134 -2.59 -4.54 9.53
N GLN A 135 -2.99 -5.48 10.39
CA GLN A 135 -3.95 -5.24 11.48
C GLN A 135 -3.43 -4.28 12.57
N LYS A 136 -2.11 -4.19 12.78
CA LYS A 136 -1.52 -3.21 13.72
C LYS A 136 -1.52 -1.79 13.17
N LEU A 137 -1.82 -1.62 11.89
CA LEU A 137 -1.86 -0.32 11.22
C LEU A 137 -3.25 0.35 11.29
N LYS A 138 -4.21 -0.28 11.96
CA LYS A 138 -5.59 0.21 12.10
C LYS A 138 -5.79 1.05 13.34
#